data_AF-A0A418DM76-F1
#
_entry.id   AF-A0A418DM76-F1
#
_cell.length_a   1.000
_cell.length_b   1.000
_cell.length_c   1.000
_cell.angle_alpha   90.00
_cell.angle_beta   90.00
_cell.angle_gamma   90.00
#
_symmetry.space_group_name_H-M   'P 1'
#
loop_
_entity.id
_entity.type
_entity.pdbx_description
1 polymer ?
#
loop_
_entity_poly.entity_id
_entity_poly.type
_entity_poly.pdbx_seq_one_letter_code
_entity_poly.pdbx_strand_id
1 'polypeptide(L)'
;MAVGFPEHLAGKVDVVFLDLPCPWKAVGHAKKMLKHHGAFASYSPCMEQVQRTCDALRLDGFDLEYQRVKRKAVEDEVENEANKPKTVTLAKRDEEMRGHTAFLTFAYKF
;
A
#
# COMPACT_ATOMS: atom_id res chain seq x y z
N MET A 1 -12.02 -19.92 -12.29
CA MET A 1 -11.86 -18.64 -11.55
C MET A 1 -10.92 -18.90 -10.40
N ALA A 2 -9.93 -18.04 -10.14
CA ALA A 2 -9.08 -18.20 -8.97
C ALA A 2 -9.91 -17.97 -7.70
N VAL A 3 -9.84 -18.88 -6.73
CA VAL A 3 -10.71 -18.90 -5.54
C VAL A 3 -10.25 -17.95 -4.42
N GLY A 4 -9.15 -17.23 -4.62
CA GLY A 4 -8.63 -16.28 -3.63
C GLY A 4 -8.10 -16.94 -2.35
N PHE A 5 -8.18 -16.21 -1.25
CA PHE A 5 -7.79 -16.69 0.08
C PHE A 5 -8.86 -17.60 0.70
N PRO A 6 -8.49 -18.52 1.61
CA PRO A 6 -9.45 -19.36 2.33
C PRO A 6 -10.49 -18.54 3.12
N GLU A 7 -11.77 -18.92 2.99
CA GLU A 7 -12.89 -18.15 3.55
C GLU A 7 -12.84 -18.01 5.09
N HIS A 8 -12.31 -19.02 5.78
CA HIS A 8 -12.23 -19.02 7.24
C HIS A 8 -11.30 -17.93 7.82
N LEU A 9 -10.49 -17.28 6.97
CA LEU A 9 -9.61 -16.16 7.32
C LEU A 9 -10.26 -14.78 7.12
N ALA A 10 -11.48 -14.72 6.60
CA ALA A 10 -12.21 -13.46 6.39
C ALA A 10 -12.27 -12.65 7.69
N GLY A 11 -11.80 -11.40 7.65
CA GLY A 11 -11.75 -10.49 8.80
C GLY A 11 -10.83 -10.92 9.95
N LYS A 12 -9.88 -11.84 9.72
CA LYS A 12 -8.98 -12.38 10.77
C LYS A 12 -7.49 -12.12 10.53
N VAL A 13 -7.14 -11.47 9.43
CA VAL A 13 -5.74 -11.20 9.08
C VAL A 13 -5.34 -9.79 9.47
N ASP A 14 -4.18 -9.64 10.10
CA ASP A 14 -3.63 -8.33 10.49
C ASP A 14 -2.93 -7.63 9.32
N VAL A 15 -2.20 -8.39 8.51
CA VAL A 15 -1.43 -7.88 7.37
C VAL A 15 -1.53 -8.81 6.16
N VAL A 16 -1.76 -8.25 4.97
CA VAL A 16 -1.63 -8.97 3.70
C VAL A 16 -0.44 -8.41 2.94
N PHE A 17 0.48 -9.29 2.54
CA PHE A 17 1.61 -8.97 1.67
C PHE A 17 1.46 -9.70 0.33
N LEU A 18 1.55 -8.96 -0.77
CA LEU A 18 1.44 -9.51 -2.12
C LEU A 18 2.76 -9.38 -2.89
N ASP A 19 3.31 -10.52 -3.29
CA ASP A 19 4.36 -10.64 -4.30
C ASP A 19 3.79 -11.42 -5.49
N LEU A 20 3.12 -10.69 -6.38
CA LEU A 20 2.34 -11.24 -7.49
C LEU A 20 2.57 -10.39 -8.74
N PRO A 21 2.43 -10.97 -9.95
CA PRO A 21 2.56 -10.21 -11.20
C PRO A 21 1.43 -9.20 -11.43
N CYS A 22 0.24 -9.44 -10.86
CA CYS A 22 -0.95 -8.58 -11.00
C CYS A 22 -1.62 -8.32 -9.64
N PRO A 23 -0.97 -7.60 -8.69
CA PRO A 23 -1.48 -7.45 -7.33
C PRO A 23 -2.82 -6.71 -7.26
N TRP A 24 -3.09 -5.78 -8.18
CA TRP A 24 -4.37 -5.07 -8.30
C TRP A 24 -5.59 -5.99 -8.44
N LYS A 25 -5.45 -7.20 -9.02
CA LYS A 25 -6.57 -8.16 -9.13
C LYS A 25 -6.91 -8.84 -7.80
N ALA A 26 -6.01 -8.81 -6.83
CA ALA A 26 -6.17 -9.47 -5.54
C ALA A 26 -6.57 -8.51 -4.41
N VAL A 27 -6.66 -7.20 -4.67
CA VAL A 27 -6.96 -6.18 -3.65
C VAL A 27 -8.28 -6.44 -2.93
N GLY A 28 -9.37 -6.70 -3.65
CA GLY A 28 -10.66 -7.00 -3.02
C GLY A 28 -10.65 -8.29 -2.20
N HIS A 29 -9.86 -9.28 -2.62
CA HIS A 29 -9.69 -10.53 -1.88
C HIS A 29 -8.88 -10.28 -0.60
N ALA A 30 -7.83 -9.46 -0.67
CA ALA A 30 -7.05 -9.03 0.48
C ALA A 30 -7.91 -8.24 1.48
N LYS A 31 -8.72 -7.30 1.00
CA LYS A 31 -9.65 -6.52 1.84
C LYS A 31 -10.60 -7.41 2.63
N LYS A 32 -11.12 -8.47 2.02
CA LYS A 32 -12.01 -9.43 2.68
C LYS A 32 -11.32 -10.13 3.86
N MET A 33 -10.04 -10.45 3.73
CA MET A 33 -9.27 -11.15 4.77
C MET A 33 -8.85 -10.23 5.91
N LEU A 34 -8.56 -8.96 5.62
CA LEU A 34 -8.06 -8.01 6.60
C LEU A 34 -9.09 -7.69 7.69
N LYS A 35 -8.63 -7.60 8.95
CA LYS A 35 -9.36 -6.96 10.06
C LYS A 35 -9.56 -5.46 9.78
N HIS A 36 -10.44 -4.81 10.54
CA HIS A 36 -10.47 -3.35 10.61
C HIS A 36 -9.10 -2.84 11.11
N HIS A 37 -8.60 -1.76 10.51
CA HIS A 37 -7.22 -1.27 10.66
C HIS A 37 -6.10 -2.24 10.22
N GLY A 38 -6.43 -3.30 9.47
CA GLY A 38 -5.43 -4.21 8.92
C GLY A 38 -4.58 -3.54 7.83
N ALA A 39 -3.32 -3.96 7.70
CA ALA A 39 -2.38 -3.38 6.75
C ALA A 39 -2.29 -4.21 5.45
N PHE A 40 -2.05 -3.53 4.35
CA PHE A 40 -1.77 -4.11 3.05
C PHE A 40 -0.38 -3.66 2.60
N ALA A 41 0.37 -4.57 1.99
CA ALA A 41 1.62 -4.27 1.33
C ALA A 41 1.72 -5.04 0.00
N SER A 42 2.30 -4.43 -1.02
CA SER A 42 2.62 -5.12 -2.27
C SER A 42 4.02 -4.79 -2.75
N TYR A 43 4.69 -5.81 -3.28
CA TYR A 43 5.97 -5.72 -3.96
C TYR A 43 5.74 -5.73 -5.49
N SER A 44 6.35 -4.81 -6.22
CA SER A 44 6.16 -4.71 -7.66
C SER A 44 7.42 -4.15 -8.36
N PRO A 45 8.04 -4.90 -9.28
CA PRO A 45 9.24 -4.43 -9.99
C PRO A 45 8.98 -3.28 -10.96
N CYS A 46 7.74 -3.13 -11.46
CA CYS A 46 7.39 -2.14 -12.47
C CYS A 46 6.46 -1.05 -11.91
N MET A 47 6.68 0.21 -12.29
CA MET A 47 5.88 1.34 -11.84
C MET A 47 4.42 1.26 -12.30
N GLU A 48 4.15 0.69 -13.47
CA GLU A 48 2.80 0.49 -13.99
C GLU A 48 1.99 -0.48 -13.10
N GLN A 49 2.67 -1.45 -12.48
CA GLN A 49 2.04 -2.36 -11.51
C GLN A 49 1.68 -1.62 -10.22
N VAL A 50 2.57 -0.73 -9.75
CA VAL A 50 2.30 0.15 -8.61
C VAL A 50 1.09 1.03 -8.87
N GLN A 51 1.05 1.72 -10.02
CA GLN A 51 -0.05 2.61 -10.39
C GLN A 51 -1.40 1.87 -10.39
N ARG A 52 -1.49 0.73 -11.07
CA ARG A 52 -2.72 -0.09 -11.09
C ARG A 52 -3.13 -0.57 -9.71
N THR A 53 -2.17 -0.91 -8.86
CA THR A 53 -2.44 -1.36 -7.49
C THR A 53 -2.97 -0.22 -6.63
N CYS A 54 -2.36 0.97 -6.71
CA CYS A 54 -2.85 2.18 -6.06
C CYS A 54 -4.28 2.53 -6.52
N ASP A 55 -4.59 2.40 -7.80
CA ASP A 55 -5.94 2.66 -8.32
C ASP A 55 -6.96 1.67 -7.75
N ALA A 56 -6.64 0.37 -7.75
CA ALA A 56 -7.48 -0.67 -7.16
C ALA A 56 -7.67 -0.46 -5.65
N LEU A 57 -6.62 -0.07 -4.92
CA LEU A 57 -6.69 0.24 -3.48
C LEU A 57 -7.63 1.41 -3.19
N ARG A 58 -7.58 2.49 -4.00
CA ARG A 58 -8.49 3.64 -3.87
C ARG A 58 -9.93 3.26 -4.16
N LEU A 59 -10.17 2.48 -5.22
CA LEU A 59 -11.52 2.01 -5.57
C LEU A 59 -12.12 1.13 -4.47
N ASP A 60 -11.29 0.29 -3.84
CA ASP A 60 -11.69 -0.55 -2.72
C ASP A 60 -11.68 0.20 -1.37
N GLY A 61 -11.48 1.51 -1.33
CA GLY A 61 -11.58 2.32 -0.12
C GLY A 61 -10.50 2.07 0.93
N PHE A 62 -9.31 1.65 0.51
CA PHE A 62 -8.13 1.69 1.38
C PHE A 62 -7.65 3.13 1.54
N ASP A 63 -7.12 3.44 2.71
CA ASP A 63 -6.36 4.67 2.93
C ASP A 63 -4.88 4.40 2.63
N LEU A 64 -4.30 5.26 1.81
CA LEU A 64 -2.88 5.22 1.44
C LEU A 64 -2.01 6.09 2.37
N GLU A 65 -2.61 6.94 3.22
CA GLU A 65 -1.95 7.99 4.01
C GLU A 65 -1.92 7.73 5.53
N TYR A 66 -1.88 6.48 6.01
CA TYR A 66 -1.84 6.20 7.46
C TYR A 66 -0.64 6.85 8.19
N GLN A 67 0.48 7.10 7.50
CA GLN A 67 1.63 7.79 8.11
C GLN A 67 1.38 9.29 8.38
N ARG A 68 0.33 9.90 7.82
CA ARG A 68 0.03 11.32 8.00
C ARG A 68 -0.64 11.61 9.34
N VAL A 69 -1.41 10.66 9.89
CA VAL A 69 -2.07 10.82 11.20
C VAL A 69 -1.06 10.75 12.36
N LYS A 70 0.01 9.93 12.25
CA LYS A 70 1.07 9.92 13.28
C LYS A 70 2.09 11.06 13.13
N ARG A 71 2.31 11.58 11.92
CA ARG A 71 3.17 12.75 11.71
C ARG A 71 2.49 14.07 12.04
N LYS A 72 1.17 14.21 11.85
CA LYS A 72 0.45 15.43 12.26
C LYS A 72 0.50 15.71 13.77
N ALA A 73 0.64 14.68 14.61
CA ALA A 73 0.87 14.89 16.05
C ALA A 73 2.29 15.43 16.38
N VAL A 74 3.19 15.51 15.40
CA VAL A 74 4.57 15.99 15.54
C VAL A 74 4.84 17.21 14.62
N GLU A 75 4.03 17.46 13.59
CA GLU A 75 4.21 18.50 12.57
C GLU A 75 3.32 19.75 12.77
N ASP A 76 2.75 19.97 13.96
CA ASP A 76 2.07 21.24 14.29
C ASP A 76 3.06 22.41 14.55
N GLU A 77 4.36 22.20 14.36
CA GLU A 77 5.34 23.28 14.23
C GLU A 77 5.97 23.25 12.83
N VAL A 78 5.83 24.39 12.13
CA VAL A 78 6.43 24.77 10.83
C VAL A 78 5.50 24.64 9.61
N GLU A 79 5.07 25.83 9.16
CA GLU A 79 4.11 26.17 8.11
C GLU A 79 4.46 25.76 6.66
N ASN A 80 3.39 25.76 5.85
CA ASN A 80 3.26 26.22 4.45
C ASN A 80 4.33 25.82 3.42
N GLU A 81 3.99 24.86 2.53
CA GLU A 81 3.98 25.11 1.06
C GLU A 81 3.43 23.93 0.22
N ALA A 82 2.58 24.31 -0.74
CA ALA A 82 2.29 23.66 -2.03
C ALA A 82 1.75 22.20 -2.06
N ASN A 83 0.43 22.14 -2.30
CA ASN A 83 -0.39 21.02 -2.72
C ASN A 83 0.15 20.28 -3.98
N LYS A 84 0.70 19.08 -3.79
CA LYS A 84 0.84 18.05 -4.84
C LYS A 84 0.79 16.68 -4.15
N PRO A 85 0.06 15.67 -4.67
CA PRO A 85 0.02 14.35 -4.05
C PRO A 85 1.44 13.74 -4.10
N LYS A 86 2.14 13.79 -2.96
CA LYS A 86 3.47 13.20 -2.81
C LYS A 86 3.25 11.71 -2.56
N THR A 87 3.27 10.92 -3.63
CA THR A 87 3.46 9.47 -3.54
C THR A 87 4.76 9.22 -2.76
N VAL A 88 4.64 8.79 -1.50
CA VAL A 88 5.80 8.50 -0.65
C VAL A 88 6.46 7.23 -1.18
N THR A 89 7.44 7.39 -2.05
CA THR A 89 8.32 6.31 -2.48
C THR A 89 9.51 6.29 -1.55
N LEU A 90 9.56 5.32 -0.63
CA LEU A 90 10.71 5.11 0.24
C LEU A 90 11.83 4.47 -0.60
N ALA A 91 12.69 5.30 -1.19
CA ALA A 91 13.96 4.87 -1.75
C ALA A 91 15.09 5.65 -1.07
N LYS A 92 15.87 4.98 -0.22
CA LYS A 92 17.15 5.53 0.24
C LYS A 92 18.06 5.66 -0.98
N ARG A 93 18.59 6.84 -1.25
CA ARG A 93 19.63 7.03 -2.26
C ARG A 93 20.96 6.61 -1.64
N ASP A 94 21.42 5.40 -1.94
CA ASP A 94 22.83 5.05 -1.85
C ASP A 94 23.53 5.46 -3.15
N GLU A 95 24.77 5.95 -3.06
CA GLU A 95 25.58 6.41 -4.20
C GLU A 95 25.94 5.28 -5.19
N GLU A 96 25.81 4.01 -4.75
CA GLU A 96 25.99 2.82 -5.58
C GLU A 96 24.67 2.03 -5.68
N MET A 97 23.79 2.41 -6.62
CA MET A 97 22.59 1.61 -6.92
C MET A 97 22.96 0.35 -7.70
N ARG A 98 23.16 -0.76 -7.00
CA ARG A 98 23.21 -2.10 -7.60
C ARG A 98 21.81 -2.57 -7.98
N GLY A 99 21.30 -2.07 -9.10
CA GLY A 99 20.00 -2.48 -9.69
C GLY A 99 18.77 -2.05 -8.89
N HIS A 100 17.67 -1.76 -9.59
CA HIS A 100 16.37 -1.56 -8.94
C HIS A 100 15.72 -2.93 -8.73
N THR A 101 15.46 -3.32 -7.48
CA THR A 101 14.77 -4.59 -7.20
C THR A 101 13.26 -4.45 -7.43
N ALA A 102 12.60 -3.52 -6.71
CA ALA A 102 11.18 -3.22 -6.86
C ALA A 102 10.73 -2.00 -6.04
N PHE A 103 9.46 -1.65 -6.23
CA PHE A 103 8.70 -0.73 -5.40
C PHE A 103 7.88 -1.49 -4.35
N LEU A 104 7.72 -0.87 -3.18
CA LEU A 104 6.80 -1.30 -2.13
C LEU A 104 5.67 -0.29 -1.98
N THR A 105 4.43 -0.78 -2.05
CA THR A 105 3.22 0.02 -1.82
C THR A 105 2.57 -0.43 -0.52
N PHE A 106 2.13 0.51 0.31
CA PHE A 106 1.47 0.24 1.58
C PHE A 106 0.10 0.91 1.63
N ALA A 107 -0.86 0.28 2.29
CA ALA A 107 -2.21 0.80 2.47
C ALA A 107 -2.87 0.19 3.72
N TYR A 108 -3.97 0.77 4.19
CA TYR A 108 -4.67 0.32 5.39
C TYR A 108 -6.17 0.19 5.14
N LYS A 109 -6.75 -0.90 5.64
CA LYS A 109 -8.20 -1.12 5.64
C LYS A 109 -8.81 -0.38 6.82
N PHE A 110 -9.75 0.51 6.53
CA PHE A 110 -10.67 1.07 7.52
C PHE A 110 -12.04 0.39 7.38
#